data_AF-A0AAD2B3J1-F1
#
_entry.id   AF-A0AAD2B3J1-F1
#
_cell.length_a   1.000
_cell.length_b   1.000
_cell.length_c   1.000
_cell.angle_alpha   90.00
_cell.angle_beta   90.00
_cell.angle_gamma   90.00
#
_symmetry.space_group_name_H-M   'P 1'
#
loop_
_entity.id
_entity.type
_entity.pdbx_description
1 polymer ?
#
loop_
_entity_poly.entity_id
_entity_poly.type
_entity_poly.pdbx_seq_one_letter_code
_entity_poly.pdbx_strand_id
1 'polypeptide(L)' 'MDKTTPHPETSRLITDLGGTVKLADECDVTPSAVSQWKTEGIPHPRYQFLRLKYPKANWDGVKVSRKVSTR' A
#
# COMPACT_ATOMS: atom_id res chain seq x y z
N MET A 1 -23.49 2.57 -6.66
CA MET A 1 -22.30 3.06 -5.94
C MET A 1 -21.72 1.87 -5.17
N ASP A 2 -20.74 1.18 -5.77
CA ASP A 2 -20.28 -0.11 -5.27
C ASP A 2 -19.26 0.04 -4.13
N LYS A 3 -19.31 -0.90 -3.18
CA LYS A 3 -18.72 -0.77 -1.85
C LYS A 3 -17.21 -0.90 -1.90
N THR A 4 -16.51 0.22 -1.76
CA THR A 4 -15.08 0.21 -1.47
C THR A 4 -14.87 -0.28 -0.03
N THR A 5 -14.78 -1.60 0.19
CA THR A 5 -14.45 -2.15 1.51
C THR A 5 -12.98 -1.85 1.81
N PRO A 6 -12.66 -0.99 2.78
CA PRO A 6 -11.28 -0.68 3.11
C PRO A 6 -10.59 -1.90 3.71
N HIS A 7 -9.29 -2.02 3.46
CA HIS A 7 -8.38 -2.98 4.07
C HIS A 7 -7.78 -2.32 5.33
N PRO A 8 -8.30 -2.64 6.53
CA PRO A 8 -7.84 -2.02 7.77
C PRO A 8 -6.36 -2.33 8.04
N GLU A 9 -5.89 -3.53 7.69
CA GLU A 9 -4.49 -3.91 7.85
C GLU A 9 -3.56 -3.06 6.97
N THR A 10 -3.96 -2.76 5.73
CA THR A 10 -3.18 -1.85 4.87
C THR A 10 -3.15 -0.43 5.43
N SER A 11 -4.26 0.03 6.02
CA SER A 11 -4.31 1.34 6.67
C SER A 11 -3.41 1.40 7.90
N ARG A 12 -3.40 0.36 8.73
CA ARG A 12 -2.51 0.23 9.89
C ARG A 12 -1.05 0.20 9.48
N LEU A 13 -0.71 -0.61 8.47
CA LEU A 13 0.65 -0.66 7.92
C LEU A 13 1.09 0.72 7.43
N ILE A 14 0.26 1.42 6.65
CA ILE A 14 0.59 2.77 6.16
C ILE A 14 0.89 3.72 7.33
N THR A 15 0.10 3.66 8.40
CA THR A 15 0.36 4.45 9.61
C THR A 15 1.67 4.06 10.29
N ASP A 16 1.95 2.76 10.44
CA ASP A 16 3.17 2.22 11.06
C ASP A 16 4.45 2.60 10.30
N LEU A 17 4.38 2.62 8.96
CA LEU A 17 5.50 3.00 8.10
C LEU A 17 5.80 4.52 8.13
N GLY A 18 4.95 5.32 8.78
CA GLY A 18 5.09 6.77 8.94
C GLY A 18 4.10 7.60 8.11
N GLY A 19 3.01 7.00 7.66
CA GLY A 19 1.88 7.67 7.05
C GLY A 19 1.93 7.78 5.52
N THR A 20 0.81 8.26 4.95
CA THR A 20 0.59 8.33 3.50
C THR A 20 1.62 9.19 2.77
N VAL A 21 1.98 10.36 3.33
CA VAL A 21 2.86 11.35 2.67
C VAL A 21 4.29 10.84 2.60
N LYS A 22 4.82 10.30 3.71
CA LYS A 22 6.17 9.74 3.76
C LYS A 22 6.32 8.57 2.80
N LEU A 23 5.34 7.66 2.81
CA LEU A 23 5.32 6.56 1.86
C LEU A 23 5.26 7.06 0.42
N ALA A 24 4.42 8.06 0.13
CA ALA A 24 4.28 8.61 -1.21
C ALA A 24 5.61 9.17 -1.75
N ASP A 25 6.34 9.94 -0.95
CA ASP A 25 7.66 10.48 -1.28
C ASP A 25 8.69 9.38 -1.50
N GLU A 26 8.75 8.41 -0.57
CA GLU A 26 9.68 7.29 -0.62
C GLU A 26 9.47 6.35 -1.81
N CYS A 27 8.21 6.23 -2.23
CA CYS A 27 7.80 5.44 -3.37
C CYS A 27 7.77 6.27 -4.66
N ASP A 28 8.02 7.57 -4.63
CA ASP A 28 7.85 8.46 -5.79
C ASP A 28 6.48 8.28 -6.48
N VAL A 29 5.41 8.43 -5.70
CA VAL A 29 4.01 8.37 -6.15
C VAL A 29 3.19 9.47 -5.49
N THR A 30 1.98 9.70 -5.97
CA THR A 30 1.08 10.65 -5.34
C THR A 30 0.52 10.11 -4.01
N PRO A 31 0.25 10.98 -3.01
CA PRO A 31 -0.46 10.57 -1.79
C PRO A 31 -1.81 9.91 -2.07
N SER A 32 -2.50 10.33 -3.14
CA SER A 32 -3.75 9.72 -3.61
C SER A 32 -3.56 8.26 -4.02
N ALA A 33 -2.45 7.91 -4.70
CA ALA A 33 -2.15 6.52 -5.05
C ALA A 33 -1.97 5.66 -3.79
N VAL A 34 -1.26 6.15 -2.77
CA VAL A 34 -1.10 5.44 -1.49
C VAL A 34 -2.45 5.29 -0.77
N SER A 35 -3.32 6.29 -0.85
CA SER A 35 -4.68 6.19 -0.33
C SER A 35 -5.49 5.07 -1.01
N GLN A 36 -5.37 4.93 -2.34
CA GLN A 36 -6.01 3.85 -3.10
C GLN A 36 -5.49 2.45 -2.72
N TRP A 37 -4.28 2.31 -2.19
CA TRP A 37 -3.80 1.00 -1.73
C TRP A 37 -4.63 0.44 -0.58
N LYS A 38 -5.23 1.31 0.24
CA LYS A 38 -6.13 0.90 1.33
C LYS A 38 -7.36 0.19 0.81
N THR A 39 -7.70 0.34 -0.46
CA THR A 39 -8.94 -0.16 -1.04
C THR A 39 -8.68 -1.18 -2.14
N GLU A 40 -7.63 -0.97 -2.94
CA GLU A 40 -7.26 -1.85 -4.04
C GLU A 40 -6.18 -2.87 -3.67
N GLY A 41 -5.44 -2.62 -2.59
CA GLY A 41 -4.23 -3.34 -2.21
C GLY A 41 -2.94 -2.68 -2.71
N ILE A 42 -1.82 -2.98 -2.07
CA ILE A 42 -0.50 -2.43 -2.42
C ILE A 42 -0.01 -3.08 -3.71
N PRO A 43 0.42 -2.32 -4.73
CA PRO A 43 0.99 -2.88 -5.95
C PRO A 43 2.18 -3.80 -5.65
N HIS A 44 2.23 -4.96 -6.30
CA HIS A 44 3.24 -5.98 -6.04
C HIS A 44 4.70 -5.46 -6.06
N PRO A 45 5.13 -4.63 -7.03
CA PRO A 45 6.49 -4.08 -7.01
C PRO A 45 6.77 -3.19 -5.78
N ARG A 46 5.78 -2.41 -5.34
CA ARG A 46 5.92 -1.54 -4.17
C ARG A 46 5.91 -2.34 -2.87
N TYR A 47 5.11 -3.39 -2.81
CA TYR A 47 5.14 -4.33 -1.70
C TYR A 47 6.52 -4.98 -1.53
N GLN A 48 7.14 -5.45 -2.63
CA GLN A 48 8.49 -6.03 -2.58
C GLN A 48 9.53 -5.02 -2.07
N PHE A 49 9.53 -3.80 -2.61
CA PHE A 49 10.42 -2.73 -2.17
C PHE A 49 10.24 -2.40 -0.69
N LEU A 50 9.01 -2.18 -0.25
CA LEU A 50 8.72 -1.81 1.13
C LEU A 50 9.03 -2.94 2.11
N ARG A 51 8.86 -4.22 1.74
CA ARG A 51 9.29 -5.35 2.58
C ARG A 51 10.80 -5.38 2.82
N LEU A 52 11.59 -5.05 1.79
CA LEU A 52 13.04 -4.99 1.91
C LEU A 52 13.49 -3.82 2.80
N LYS A 53 12.81 -2.68 2.67
CA LYS A 53 13.14 -1.47 3.44
C LYS A 53 12.62 -1.50 4.88
N TYR A 54 11.45 -2.12 5.11
CA TYR A 54 10.78 -2.21 6.40
C TYR A 54 10.50 -3.66 6.80
N PRO A 55 11.55 -4.47 7.05
CA PRO A 55 11.38 -5.90 7.36
C PRO A 55 10.68 -6.14 8.70
N LYS A 56 10.69 -5.16 9.62
CA LYS A 56 10.09 -5.25 10.96
C LYS A 56 8.64 -4.74 11.04
N ALA A 57 8.12 -4.15 9.96
CA ALA A 57 6.75 -3.65 9.96
C ALA A 57 5.73 -4.80 9.98
N ASN A 58 4.50 -4.52 10.43
CA ASN A 58 3.46 -5.54 10.47
C ASN A 58 2.85 -5.80 9.08
N TRP A 59 3.35 -6.84 8.39
CA TRP A 59 2.90 -7.24 7.05
C TRP A 59 1.70 -8.19 7.04
N ASP A 60 1.18 -8.56 8.21
CA ASP A 60 0.10 -9.56 8.33
C ASP A 60 -1.20 -9.07 7.70
N GLY A 61 -1.87 -9.95 6.94
CA GLY A 61 -3.15 -9.64 6.30
C GLY A 61 -3.12 -8.55 5.21
N VAL A 62 -1.95 -8.03 4.83
CA VAL A 62 -1.82 -6.96 3.84
C VAL A 62 -2.15 -7.48 2.44
N LYS A 63 -3.13 -6.86 1.78
CA LYS A 63 -3.54 -7.24 0.42
C LYS A 63 -2.55 -6.69 -0.62
N VAL A 64 -2.05 -7.57 -1.46
CA VAL A 64 -1.16 -7.23 -2.57
C VAL A 64 -1.93 -7.25 -3.90
N SER A 65 -1.94 -6.12 -4.59
CA SER A 65 -2.52 -5.99 -5.93
C SER A 65 -1.51 -6.42 -6.99
N ARG A 66 -1.88 -7.42 -7.80
CA ARG A 66 -1.12 -7.91 -8.96
C ARG A 66 -1.74 -7.46 -10.28
N LYS A 67 -2.45 -6.33 -10.30
CA LYS A 67 -3.00 -5.79 -11.55
C LYS A 67 -1.86 -5.59 -12.54
N VAL A 68 -1.80 -6.45 -13.55
CA VAL A 68 -0.96 -6.25 -14.73
C VAL A 68 -1.68 -5.19 -15.53
N SER A 69 -1.03 -4.04 -15.76
CA SER A 69 -1.52 -3.08 -16.73
C SER A 69 -1.41 -3.72 -18.10
N THR A 70 -2.43 -4.48 -18.51
CA THR A 70 -2.55 -4.98 -19.87
C THR A 70 -2.61 -3.76 -20.78
N ARG A 71 -1.66 -3.65 -21.71
CA ARG A 71 -1.71 -2.66 -22.79
C ARG A 71 -2.82 -3.01 -23.77
#